data_AF-A0A1J3DBN1-F1
#
_entry.id   AF-A0A1J3DBN1-F1
#
_cell.length_a   1.000
_cell.length_b   1.000
_cell.length_c   1.000
_cell.angle_alpha   90.00
_cell.angle_beta   90.00
_cell.angle_gamma   90.00
#
_symmetry.space_group_name_H-M   'P 1'
#
loop_
_entity.id
_entity.type
_entity.pdbx_description
1 polymer ?
#
loop_
_entity_poly.entity_id
_entity_poly.type
_entity_poly.pdbx_seq_one_letter_code
_entity_poly.pdbx_strand_id
1 'polypeptide(L)'
;SSRSHCMIILDVPTVGGRLMLVDMAGSENIDQAGQTGFEAKMQTAKINQGNIALKRVVESIANGDSHVPFRDSKLTMLLQDSFEDDKSKILMILCASPDPKEMHKTLCTLEYGAKAKCIVRGSHTPNKDKN
;
A
#
# COMPACT_ATOMS: atom_id res chain seq x y z
N SER A 1 -13.95 12.38 0.06
CA SER A 1 -12.97 11.28 0.03
C SER A 1 -13.59 10.08 -0.65
N SER A 2 -12.87 9.38 -1.53
CA SER A 2 -13.34 8.13 -2.13
C SER A 2 -13.37 7.02 -1.08
N ARG A 3 -14.36 6.14 -1.18
CA ARG A 3 -14.60 5.00 -0.28
C ARG A 3 -14.23 3.65 -0.90
N SER A 4 -13.48 3.66 -1.99
CA SER A 4 -13.06 2.46 -2.72
C SER A 4 -11.66 2.61 -3.27
N HIS A 5 -10.96 1.50 -3.40
CA HIS A 5 -9.68 1.41 -4.11
C HIS A 5 -9.96 1.07 -5.59
N CYS A 6 -9.24 1.71 -6.51
CA CYS A 6 -9.29 1.39 -7.94
C CYS A 6 -7.93 0.91 -8.41
N MET A 7 -7.90 -0.12 -9.25
CA MET A 7 -6.67 -0.67 -9.80
C MET A 7 -6.86 -0.93 -11.29
N ILE A 8 -5.99 -0.34 -12.10
CA ILE A 8 -5.96 -0.51 -13.55
C ILE A 8 -4.63 -1.18 -13.90
N ILE A 9 -4.71 -2.32 -14.60
CA ILE A 9 -3.55 -3.05 -15.08
C ILE A 9 -3.48 -2.86 -16.59
N LEU A 10 -2.36 -2.33 -17.06
CA LEU A 10 -2.05 -2.17 -18.48
C LEU A 10 -0.89 -3.10 -18.81
N ASP A 11 -1.18 -4.22 -19.44
CA ASP A 11 -0.15 -5.05 -20.04
C ASP A 11 0.24 -4.43 -21.40
N VAL A 12 1.55 -4.32 -21.65
CA VAL A 12 2.13 -3.77 -22.88
C VAL A 12 2.96 -4.88 -23.55
N PRO A 13 2.32 -5.82 -24.27
CA PRO A 13 2.98 -7.03 -24.77
C PRO A 13 4.14 -6.74 -25.72
N THR A 14 4.04 -5.64 -26.48
CA THR A 14 5.03 -5.22 -27.47
C THR A 14 6.40 -4.90 -26.87
N VAL A 15 6.45 -4.49 -25.60
CA VAL A 15 7.70 -4.21 -24.88
C VAL A 15 7.91 -5.14 -23.68
N GLY A 16 7.04 -6.11 -23.48
CA GLY A 16 7.12 -7.09 -22.38
C GLY A 16 7.01 -6.45 -20.99
N GLY A 17 6.13 -5.44 -20.82
CA GLY A 17 5.98 -4.70 -19.57
C GLY A 17 4.54 -4.67 -19.05
N ARG A 18 4.39 -4.40 -17.75
CA ARG A 18 3.10 -4.16 -17.09
C ARG A 18 3.16 -2.84 -16.31
N LEU A 19 2.16 -2.00 -16.48
CA LEU A 19 1.94 -0.81 -15.67
C LEU A 19 0.70 -1.01 -14.80
N MET A 20 0.87 -0.83 -13.49
CA MET A 20 -0.22 -0.90 -12.52
C MET A 20 -0.46 0.50 -11.96
N LEU A 21 -1.64 1.04 -12.24
CA LEU A 21 -2.10 2.33 -11.69
C LEU A 21 -3.08 2.03 -10.56
N VAL A 22 -2.77 2.51 -9.37
CA VAL A 22 -3.55 2.24 -8.16
C VAL A 22 -3.99 3.57 -7.55
N ASP A 23 -5.30 3.72 -7.39
CA ASP A 23 -5.92 4.82 -6.64
C ASP A 23 -6.42 4.27 -5.30
N MET A 24 -5.95 4.88 -4.21
CA MET A 24 -6.22 4.43 -2.85
C MET A 24 -7.37 5.23 -2.25
N ALA A 25 -8.29 4.54 -1.58
CA ALA A 25 -9.32 5.19 -0.77
C ALA A 25 -8.67 6.03 0.35
N GLY A 26 -9.38 7.07 0.79
CA GLY A 26 -8.86 7.94 1.85
C GLY A 26 -8.58 7.19 3.15
N SER A 27 -7.64 7.73 3.93
CA SER A 27 -7.20 7.19 5.21
C SER A 27 -7.99 7.73 6.41
N GLU A 28 -9.24 8.18 6.19
CA GLU A 28 -10.04 8.79 7.24
C GLU A 28 -10.29 7.85 8.43
N ASN A 29 -10.24 8.43 9.63
CA ASN A 29 -10.55 7.72 10.86
C ASN A 29 -12.07 7.59 11.04
N ILE A 30 -12.49 6.42 11.53
CA ILE A 30 -13.89 6.08 11.79
C ILE A 30 -14.57 7.13 12.69
N ASP A 31 -13.86 7.58 13.72
CA ASP A 31 -14.40 8.53 14.71
C ASP A 31 -14.55 9.95 14.14
N GLN A 32 -13.68 10.35 13.21
CA GLN A 32 -13.77 11.65 12.53
C GLN A 32 -14.76 11.64 11.37
N ALA A 33 -15.06 10.46 10.81
CA ALA A 33 -16.05 10.30 9.75
C ALA A 33 -17.50 10.52 10.24
N GLY A 34 -17.71 10.76 11.54
CA GLY A 34 -19.03 11.02 12.12
C GLY A 34 -19.99 9.84 11.99
N GLN A 35 -19.46 8.63 11.74
CA GLN A 35 -20.26 7.44 11.47
C GLN A 35 -20.85 6.90 12.78
N THR A 36 -22.13 7.17 13.01
CA THR A 36 -22.90 6.62 14.12
C THR A 36 -23.55 5.31 13.67
N GLY A 37 -23.32 4.23 14.43
CA GLY A 37 -23.87 2.90 14.13
C GLY A 37 -22.83 1.84 13.77
N PHE A 38 -23.09 0.59 14.16
CA PHE A 38 -22.17 -0.53 14.00
C PHE A 38 -21.82 -0.82 12.52
N GLU A 39 -22.83 -0.82 11.65
CA GLU A 39 -22.66 -1.08 10.21
C GLU A 39 -21.79 -0.01 9.52
N ALA A 40 -22.01 1.25 9.88
CA ALA A 40 -21.31 2.43 9.41
C ALA A 40 -19.80 2.34 9.75
N LYS A 41 -19.50 1.96 10.99
CA LYS A 41 -18.12 1.67 11.46
C LYS A 41 -17.50 0.49 10.70
N MET A 42 -18.26 -0.59 10.49
CA MET A 42 -17.77 -1.78 9.80
C MET A 42 -17.47 -1.49 8.31
N GLN A 43 -18.26 -0.65 7.65
CA GLN A 43 -18.01 -0.23 6.28
C GLN A 43 -16.70 0.57 6.19
N THR A 44 -16.50 1.54 7.08
CA THR A 44 -15.26 2.34 7.11
C THR A 44 -14.05 1.47 7.43
N ALA A 45 -14.18 0.51 8.34
CA ALA A 45 -13.12 -0.45 8.65
C ALA A 45 -12.72 -1.30 7.42
N LYS A 46 -13.69 -1.75 6.62
CA LYS A 46 -13.42 -2.51 5.37
C LYS A 46 -12.65 -1.68 4.34
N ILE A 47 -12.97 -0.40 4.22
CA ILE A 47 -12.26 0.52 3.30
C ILE A 47 -10.80 0.68 3.74
N ASN A 48 -10.60 0.90 5.05
CA ASN A 48 -9.28 1.08 5.64
C ASN A 48 -8.46 -0.21 5.70
N GLN A 49 -9.07 -1.40 5.60
CA GLN A 49 -8.34 -2.66 5.61
C GLN A 49 -7.26 -2.71 4.53
N GLY A 50 -7.55 -2.23 3.31
CA GLY A 50 -6.56 -2.16 2.23
C GLY A 50 -5.39 -1.22 2.56
N ASN A 51 -5.69 -0.04 3.12
CA ASN A 51 -4.69 0.94 3.53
C ASN A 51 -3.78 0.40 4.64
N ILE A 52 -4.38 -0.24 5.66
CA ILE A 52 -3.65 -0.82 6.80
C ILE A 52 -2.77 -1.98 6.35
N ALA A 53 -3.30 -2.89 5.53
CA ALA A 53 -2.53 -4.02 5.01
C ALA A 53 -1.33 -3.54 4.18
N LEU A 54 -1.52 -2.55 3.29
CA LEU A 54 -0.43 -1.99 2.50
C LEU A 54 0.64 -1.33 3.38
N LYS A 55 0.22 -0.58 4.41
CA LYS A 55 1.15 0.01 5.37
C LYS A 55 2.00 -1.04 6.07
N ARG A 56 1.39 -2.14 6.54
CA ARG A 56 2.11 -3.26 7.18
C ARG A 56 3.09 -3.94 6.23
N VAL A 57 2.71 -4.16 4.97
CA VAL A 57 3.61 -4.70 3.93
C VAL A 57 4.84 -3.81 3.76
N VAL A 58 4.64 -2.49 3.59
CA VAL A 58 5.72 -1.53 3.42
C VAL A 58 6.65 -1.50 4.64
N GLU A 59 6.07 -1.47 5.85
CA GLU A 59 6.83 -1.50 7.09
C GLU A 59 7.66 -2.78 7.23
N SER A 60 7.07 -3.94 6.98
CA SER A 60 7.77 -5.23 7.07
C SER A 60 8.92 -5.34 6.08
N ILE A 61 8.73 -4.91 4.83
CA ILE A 61 9.81 -4.90 3.83
C ILE A 61 10.91 -3.92 4.25
N ALA A 62 10.54 -2.71 4.67
CA ALA A 62 11.51 -1.70 5.11
C ALA A 62 12.27 -2.09 6.38
N ASN A 63 11.71 -2.97 7.22
CA ASN A 63 12.38 -3.53 8.40
C ASN A 63 13.27 -4.74 8.06
N GLY A 64 13.11 -5.35 6.88
CA GLY A 64 13.75 -6.62 6.55
C GLY A 64 13.14 -7.81 7.31
N ASP A 65 11.85 -7.75 7.62
CA ASP A 65 11.15 -8.84 8.30
C ASP A 65 11.19 -10.11 7.44
N SER A 66 11.33 -11.28 8.09
CA SER A 66 11.34 -12.57 7.38
C SER A 66 10.00 -12.93 6.75
N HIS A 67 8.90 -12.39 7.26
CA HIS A 67 7.56 -12.60 6.76
C HIS A 67 6.89 -11.27 6.42
N VAL A 68 6.44 -11.12 5.17
CA VAL A 68 5.70 -9.95 4.70
C VAL A 68 4.21 -10.33 4.52
N PRO A 69 3.26 -9.64 5.17
CA PRO A 69 1.86 -10.06 5.25
C PRO A 69 1.03 -9.65 4.02
N PHE A 70 1.46 -10.01 2.80
CA PHE A 70 0.74 -9.68 1.57
C PHE A 70 -0.69 -10.24 1.52
N ARG A 71 -0.97 -11.29 2.29
CA ARG A 71 -2.28 -11.98 2.32
C ARG A 71 -3.34 -11.29 3.19
N ASP A 72 -3.00 -10.22 3.90
CA ASP A 72 -3.93 -9.49 4.79
C ASP A 72 -5.05 -8.76 4.02
N SER A 73 -4.86 -8.50 2.72
CA SER A 73 -5.88 -7.93 1.85
C SER A 73 -5.72 -8.38 0.39
N LYS A 74 -6.82 -8.37 -0.38
CA LYS A 74 -6.76 -8.62 -1.83
C LYS A 74 -5.87 -7.61 -2.56
N LEU A 75 -5.86 -6.36 -2.09
CA LEU A 75 -5.03 -5.31 -2.66
C LEU A 75 -3.54 -5.64 -2.55
N THR A 76 -3.08 -6.02 -1.35
CA THR A 76 -1.68 -6.38 -1.13
C THR A 76 -1.29 -7.67 -1.84
N MET A 77 -2.21 -8.63 -1.99
CA MET A 77 -1.96 -9.81 -2.82
C MET A 77 -1.75 -9.45 -4.30
N LEU A 78 -2.53 -8.52 -4.84
CA LEU A 78 -2.39 -8.07 -6.23
C LEU A 78 -1.11 -7.26 -6.46
N LEU A 79 -0.61 -6.58 -5.42
CA LEU A 79 0.61 -5.78 -5.46
C LEU A 79 1.89 -6.57 -5.18
N GLN A 80 1.79 -7.83 -4.75
CA GLN A 80 2.92 -8.63 -4.30
C GLN A 80 4.06 -8.66 -5.33
N ASP A 81 3.75 -8.96 -6.59
CA ASP A 81 4.74 -8.99 -7.67
C ASP A 81 5.45 -7.65 -7.85
N SER A 82 4.75 -6.53 -7.63
CA SER A 82 5.35 -5.19 -7.73
C SER A 82 6.41 -4.93 -6.66
N PHE A 83 6.29 -5.55 -5.50
CA PHE A 83 7.22 -5.40 -4.37
C PHE A 83 8.33 -6.45 -4.36
N GLU A 84 8.06 -7.67 -4.83
CA GLU A 84 9.01 -8.80 -4.82
C GLU A 84 9.90 -8.89 -6.06
N ASP A 85 9.43 -8.43 -7.24
CA ASP A 85 10.23 -8.43 -8.48
C ASP A 85 11.32 -7.34 -8.42
N ASP A 86 12.58 -7.74 -8.58
CA ASP A 86 13.74 -6.84 -8.55
C ASP A 86 13.80 -5.89 -9.77
N LYS A 87 13.13 -6.26 -10.86
CA LYS A 87 12.96 -5.43 -12.07
C LYS A 87 11.83 -4.42 -11.92
N SER A 88 10.89 -4.66 -11.01
CA SER A 88 9.77 -3.76 -10.78
C SER A 88 10.21 -2.40 -10.24
N LYS A 89 9.51 -1.35 -10.69
CA LYS A 89 9.65 0.02 -10.20
C LYS A 89 8.31 0.45 -9.62
N ILE A 90 8.33 0.90 -8.37
CA ILE A 90 7.16 1.49 -7.69
C ILE A 90 7.43 2.96 -7.48
N LEU A 91 6.45 3.79 -7.86
CA LEU A 91 6.32 5.18 -7.48
C LEU A 91 5.15 5.31 -6.51
N MET A 92 5.38 5.98 -5.37
CA MET A 92 4.33 6.30 -4.41
C MET A 92 4.15 7.82 -4.36
N ILE A 93 2.90 8.28 -4.50
CA ILE A 93 2.53 9.70 -4.38
C ILE A 93 1.88 9.89 -3.01
N LEU A 94 2.43 10.81 -2.22
CA LEU A 94 1.95 11.11 -0.89
C LEU A 94 1.09 12.38 -0.94
N CYS A 95 -0.22 12.22 -0.76
CA CYS A 95 -1.16 13.32 -0.67
C CYS A 95 -1.36 13.68 0.81
N ALA A 96 -0.87 14.85 1.22
CA ALA A 96 -1.01 15.35 2.59
C ALA A 96 -1.70 16.72 2.62
N SER A 97 -2.42 17.00 3.70
CA SER A 97 -3.15 18.27 3.86
C SER A 97 -2.21 19.37 4.35
N PRO A 98 -2.29 20.60 3.80
CA PRO A 98 -1.60 21.76 4.35
C PRO A 98 -2.34 22.39 5.54
N ASP A 99 -3.57 21.95 5.86
CA ASP A 99 -4.36 22.53 6.97
C ASP A 99 -3.69 22.22 8.32
N PRO A 100 -3.35 23.24 9.14
CA PRO A 100 -2.79 23.04 10.47
C PRO A 100 -3.62 22.14 11.39
N LYS A 101 -4.94 22.09 11.21
CA LYS A 101 -5.83 21.19 11.99
C LYS A 101 -5.56 19.71 11.71
N GLU A 102 -5.01 19.41 10.53
CA GLU A 102 -4.71 18.07 10.06
C GLU A 102 -3.22 17.72 10.18
N MET A 103 -2.42 18.56 10.85
CA MET A 103 -0.96 18.42 10.94
C MET A 103 -0.52 17.02 11.42
N HIS A 104 -1.26 16.42 12.36
CA HIS A 104 -0.97 15.07 12.83
C HIS A 104 -1.07 14.03 11.69
N LYS A 105 -2.10 14.10 10.85
CA LYS A 105 -2.24 13.18 9.69
C LYS A 105 -1.15 13.43 8.66
N THR A 106 -0.83 14.70 8.42
CA THR A 106 0.27 15.07 7.51
C THR A 106 1.60 14.49 7.97
N LEU A 107 1.90 14.55 9.27
CA LEU A 107 3.09 13.91 9.83
C LEU A 107 3.07 12.39 9.62
N CYS A 108 1.95 11.72 9.92
CA CYS A 108 1.82 10.27 9.69
C CYS A 108 2.04 9.87 8.21
N THR A 109 1.52 10.67 7.26
CA THR A 109 1.73 10.43 5.83
C THR A 109 3.20 10.58 5.43
N LEU A 110 3.89 11.59 5.97
CA LEU A 110 5.31 11.83 5.69
C LEU A 110 6.21 10.76 6.32
N GLU A 111 5.92 10.34 7.56
CA GLU A 111 6.62 9.23 8.23
C GLU A 111 6.47 7.93 7.45
N TYR A 112 5.27 7.64 6.96
CA TYR A 112 5.03 6.51 6.09
C TYR A 112 5.86 6.57 4.80
N GLY A 113 5.92 7.76 4.18
CA GLY A 113 6.79 8.01 3.03
C GLY A 113 8.28 7.79 3.30
N ALA A 114 8.76 8.27 4.45
CA ALA A 114 10.13 8.06 4.89
C ALA A 114 10.43 6.57 5.07
N LYS A 115 9.48 5.81 5.62
CA LYS A 115 9.60 4.36 5.75
C LYS A 115 9.59 3.64 4.41
N ALA A 116 8.68 4.01 3.50
CA ALA A 116 8.60 3.45 2.15
C ALA A 116 9.90 3.66 1.36
N LYS A 117 10.58 4.80 1.56
CA LYS A 117 11.89 5.08 0.95
C LYS A 117 13.00 4.11 1.42
N CYS A 118 12.87 3.51 2.61
CA CYS A 118 13.81 2.54 3.13
C CYS A 118 13.65 1.13 2.54
N ILE A 119 12.63 0.89 1.70
CA ILE A 119 12.47 -0.39 1.02
C ILE A 119 13.69 -0.63 0.11
N VAL A 120 14.49 -1.63 0.46
CA VAL A 120 15.58 -2.13 -0.38
C VAL A 120 15.04 -3.27 -1.22
N ARG A 121 15.03 -3.09 -2.54
CA ARG A 121 14.75 -4.20 -3.47
C ARG A 121 15.98 -5.08 -3.55
N GLY A 122 15.95 -6.23 -2.89
CA GLY A 122 17.00 -7.23 -3.01
C GLY A 122 16.97 -7.89 -4.39
N SER A 123 18.15 -8.20 -4.94
CA SER A 123 18.26 -9.22 -5.97
C SER A 123 17.87 -10.56 -5.34
N HIS A 124 16.62 -10.96 -5.43
CA HIS A 124 16.19 -12.25 -4.91
C HIS A 124 16.64 -13.33 -5.90
N THR A 125 17.91 -13.74 -5.83
CA THR A 125 18.32 -15.07 -6.29
C THR A 125 18.23 -16.03 -5.12
N PRO A 126 17.11 -16.77 -4.95
CA PRO A 126 17.24 -18.10 -4.42
C PRO A 126 17.82 -18.94 -5.56
N ASN A 127 19.15 -19.13 -5.56
CA ASN A 127 19.72 -20.27 -6.26
C ASN A 127 19.18 -21.52 -5.55
N LYS A 128 18.00 -21.99 -5.98
CA LYS A 128 17.59 -23.36 -5.71
C LYS A 128 18.44 -24.20 -6.65
N ASP A 129 19.52 -24.73 -6.09
CA ASP A 129 20.32 -25.77 -6.70
C ASP A 129 19.39 -26.76 -7.40
N LYS A 130 19.53 -26.84 -8.73
CA LYS A 130 18.97 -27.91 -9.53
C LYS A 130 19.70 -29.18 -9.12
N ASN A 131 18.94 -30.12 -8.57
CA ASN A 131 19.17 -31.57 -8.45
C ASN A 131 20.56 -32.09 -8.87
#